data_AF-A0A0C1XFC2-F1
#
_entry.id   AF-A0A0C1XFC2-F1
#
_cell.length_a   1.000
_cell.length_b   1.000
_cell.length_c   1.000
_cell.angle_alpha   90.00
_cell.angle_beta   90.00
_cell.angle_gamma   90.00
#
_symmetry.space_group_name_H-M   'P 1'
#
loop_
_entity.id
_entity.type
_entity.pdbx_description
1 polymer ?
#
loop_
_entity_poly.entity_id
_entity_poly.type
_entity_poly.pdbx_seq_one_letter_code
_entity_poly.pdbx_strand_id
1 'polypeptide(L)' 'MWPQETFHVYDDTLVSVELLSAQVNITQPSEIALYLKAFEELRSMAVYGAEARALIVRAIGALT' A
#
# COMPACT_ATOMS: atom_id res chain seq x y z
N MET A 1 -4.36 -12.24 -7.82
CA MET A 1 -5.43 -11.23 -7.84
C MET A 1 -4.85 -9.95 -7.27
N TRP A 2 -4.66 -8.91 -8.08
CA TRP A 2 -4.22 -7.60 -7.60
C TRP A 2 -5.43 -6.89 -6.98
N PRO A 3 -5.31 -6.18 -5.84
CA PRO A 3 -6.36 -5.25 -5.44
C PRO A 3 -6.51 -4.21 -6.57
N GLN A 4 -7.74 -4.02 -7.05
CA GLN A 4 -8.01 -3.11 -8.17
C GLN A 4 -7.85 -1.64 -7.79
N GLU A 5 -7.94 -1.32 -6.50
CA GLU A 5 -8.04 0.04 -6.02
C GLU A 5 -6.78 0.36 -5.21
N THR A 6 -5.95 1.27 -5.74
CA THR A 6 -4.83 1.85 -5.03
C THR A 6 -5.32 3.09 -4.27
N PHE A 7 -4.68 3.37 -3.14
CA PHE A 7 -4.90 4.60 -2.42
C PHE A 7 -3.59 5.26 -2.03
N HIS A 8 -3.63 6.59 -1.93
CA HIS A 8 -2.51 7.43 -1.50
C HIS A 8 -2.96 8.25 -0.31
N VAL A 9 -2.13 8.29 0.74
CA VAL A 9 -2.36 9.11 1.91
C VAL A 9 -1.39 10.29 1.88
N TYR A 10 -1.92 11.50 1.98
CA TYR A 10 -1.16 12.75 2.06
C TYR A 10 -1.31 13.30 3.48
N ASP A 11 -0.28 13.04 4.28
CA ASP A 11 -0.24 13.34 5.72
C ASP A 11 -1.49 12.83 6.44
N ASP A 12 -2.08 13.63 7.33
CA ASP A 12 -3.32 13.34 8.05
C ASP A 12 -4.51 14.15 7.52
N THR A 13 -4.43 14.65 6.28
CA THR A 13 -5.40 15.62 5.74
C THR A 13 -6.17 15.14 4.52
N LEU A 14 -5.62 14.20 3.74
CA LEU A 14 -6.25 13.72 2.51
C LEU A 14 -5.88 12.27 2.22
N VAL A 15 -6.89 11.48 1.85
CA VAL A 15 -6.71 10.20 1.18
C VAL A 15 -7.32 10.28 -0.22
N SER A 16 -6.57 9.83 -1.23
CA SER A 16 -7.03 9.72 -2.61
C SER A 16 -7.13 8.26 -2.99
N VAL A 17 -8.32 7.81 -3.41
CA VAL A 17 -8.57 6.45 -3.90
C VAL A 17 -8.83 6.50 -5.39
N GLU A 18 -8.07 5.70 -6.15
CA GLU A 18 -8.25 5.57 -7.59
C GLU A 18 -9.16 4.37 -7.89
N LEU A 19 -10.33 4.65 -8.44
CA LEU A 19 -11.29 3.66 -8.93
C LEU A 19 -11.21 3.61 -10.45
N LEU A 20 -11.78 2.56 -11.05
CA LEU A 20 -11.74 2.35 -12.50
C LEU A 20 -12.24 3.54 -13.35
N SER A 21 -13.23 4.27 -12.85
CA SER A 21 -13.88 5.37 -13.57
C SER A 21 -13.77 6.73 -12.90
N ALA A 22 -13.19 6.80 -11.69
CA ALA A 22 -13.23 8.01 -10.87
C ALA A 22 -12.12 8.03 -9.81
N GLN A 23 -11.81 9.22 -9.34
CA GLN A 23 -10.98 9.43 -8.15
C GLN A 23 -11.85 9.96 -7.01
N VAL A 24 -11.66 9.39 -5.82
CA VAL A 24 -12.34 9.84 -4.60
C VAL A 24 -11.33 10.50 -3.67
N ASN A 25 -11.62 11.75 -3.29
CA ASN A 25 -10.84 12.49 -2.30
C ASN A 25 -11.57 12.48 -0.95
N ILE A 26 -10.92 11.94 0.07
CA ILE A 26 -11.44 11.76 1.42
C ILE A 26 -10.71 12.74 2.33
N THR A 27 -11.46 13.65 2.93
CA THR A 27 -10.95 14.65 3.89
C THR A 27 -11.55 14.50 5.29
N GLN A 28 -12.47 13.54 5.49
CA GLN A 28 -13.08 13.30 6.79
C GLN A 28 -12.06 12.61 7.72
N PRO A 29 -11.73 13.19 8.90
CA PRO A 29 -10.66 12.68 9.75
C PRO A 29 -10.82 11.23 10.19
N SER A 30 -12.05 10.79 10.48
CA SER A 30 -12.33 9.39 10.85
C SER A 30 -12.10 8.41 9.72
N GLU A 31 -12.36 8.82 8.47
CA GLU A 31 -12.08 7.99 7.30
C GLU A 31 -10.58 7.96 6.99
N ILE A 32 -9.88 9.10 7.09
CA ILE A 32 -8.42 9.16 6.96
C ILE A 32 -7.76 8.19 7.97
N ALA A 33 -8.20 8.21 9.23
CA ALA A 33 -7.69 7.31 10.26
C ALA A 33 -7.92 5.82 9.92
N LEU A 34 -9.03 5.49 9.25
CA LEU A 34 -9.30 4.13 8.78
C LEU A 34 -8.30 3.69 7.70
N TYR A 35 -8.03 4.54 6.71
CA TYR A 35 -7.06 4.26 5.65
C TYR A 35 -5.62 4.19 6.18
N LEU A 36 -5.25 5.05 7.14
CA LEU A 36 -3.95 4.95 7.83
C LEU A 36 -3.79 3.62 8.57
N LYS A 37 -4.84 3.17 9.25
CA LYS A 37 -4.83 1.86 9.91
C LYS A 37 -4.63 0.72 8.90
N ALA A 38 -5.38 0.73 7.79
CA ALA A 38 -5.23 -0.26 6.73
C ALA A 38 -3.81 -0.25 6.13
N PHE A 39 -3.23 0.93 5.91
CA PHE A 39 -1.86 1.08 5.45
C PHE A 39 -0.86 0.44 6.43
N GLU A 40 -0.99 0.69 7.73
CA GLU A 40 -0.09 0.10 8.73
C GLU A 40 -0.23 -1.44 8.82
N GLU A 41 -1.44 -1.97 8.69
CA GLU A 41 -1.66 -3.42 8.59
C GLU A 41 -0.94 -4.01 7.36
N LEU A 42 -1.05 -3.38 6.20
CA LEU A 42 -0.35 -3.81 4.98
C LEU A 42 1.17 -3.67 5.11
N ARG A 43 1.64 -2.56 5.66
CA ARG A 43 3.05 -2.26 5.89
C ARG A 43 3.69 -3.29 6.83
N SER A 44 2.96 -3.76 7.83
CA SER A 44 3.46 -4.77 8.79
C SER A 44 3.85 -6.09 8.13
N MET A 45 3.30 -6.40 6.95
CA MET A 45 3.61 -7.61 6.18
C MET A 45 4.80 -7.43 5.23
N ALA A 46 5.26 -6.20 5.01
CA ALA A 46 6.36 -5.93 4.08
C ALA A 46 7.71 -6.25 4.71
N VAL A 47 8.61 -6.81 3.90
CA VAL A 47 10.03 -6.97 4.26
C VAL A 47 10.85 -5.82 3.66
N TYR A 48 11.92 -5.44 4.35
CA TYR A 48 12.73 -4.28 3.98
C TYR A 48 14.23 -4.61 3.92
N GLY A 49 14.98 -3.75 3.25
CA GLY A 49 16.44 -3.76 3.26
C GLY A 49 17.06 -5.09 2.81
N ALA A 50 17.99 -5.61 3.62
CA ALA A 50 18.76 -6.80 3.29
C ALA A 50 17.89 -8.07 3.14
N GLU A 51 16.84 -8.22 3.95
CA GLU A 51 15.93 -9.36 3.88
C GLU A 51 15.12 -9.34 2.58
N ALA A 52 14.58 -8.18 2.21
CA ALA A 52 13.90 -8.01 0.93
C ALA A 52 14.82 -8.37 -0.25
N ARG A 53 16.08 -7.89 -0.22
CA ARG A 53 17.08 -8.22 -1.25
C ARG A 53 17.36 -9.71 -1.33
N ALA A 54 17.46 -10.39 -0.19
CA ALA A 54 17.70 -11.83 -0.14
C ALA A 54 16.53 -12.63 -0.78
N LEU A 55 15.27 -12.24 -0.52
CA LEU A 55 14.12 -12.86 -1.16
C LEU A 55 14.16 -12.71 -2.68
N ILE A 56 14.49 -11.53 -3.18
CA ILE A 56 14.60 -11.25 -4.62
C ILE A 56 15.70 -12.10 -5.26
N VAL A 57 16.90 -12.12 -4.68
CA VAL A 57 18.04 -12.90 -5.20
C VAL A 57 17.72 -14.39 -5.23
N ARG A 58 17.06 -14.92 -4.18
CA ARG A 58 16.64 -16.32 -4.14
C ARG A 58 15.64 -16.65 -5.25
N ALA A 59 14.67 -15.78 -5.50
CA ALA A 59 13.70 -15.97 -6.58
C ALA A 59 14.38 -15.98 -7.96
N ILE A 60 15.34 -15.08 -8.20
CA ILE A 60 16.12 -15.04 -9.44
C ILE A 60 16.91 -16.35 -9.63
N GLY A 61 17.57 -16.84 -8.58
CA GLY A 61 18.33 -18.10 -8.64
C GLY A 61 17.47 -19.33 -8.91
N ALA A 62 16.16 -19.28 -8.69
CA ALA A 62 15.24 -20.38 -9.00
C ALA A 62 14.79 -20.40 -10.48
N LEU A 63 15.14 -19.38 -11.27
CA LEU A 63 14.83 -19.32 -12.71
C LEU A 63 15.91 -19.97 -13.59
N THR A 64 17.06 -20.32 -13.00
CA THR A 64 18.21 -20.94 -13.66
C THR A 64 18.41 -22.36 -13.15
#